data_AF-A0A7V4A901-F1
#
_entry.id   AF-A0A7V4A901-F1
#
_cell.length_a   1.000
_cell.length_b   1.000
_cell.length_c   1.000
_cell.angle_alpha   90.00
_cell.angle_beta   90.00
_cell.angle_gamma   90.00
#
_symmetry.space_group_name_H-M   'P 1'
#
loop_
_entity.id
_entity.type
_entity.pdbx_description
1 polymer ?
#
loop_
_entity_poly.entity_id
_entity_poly.type
_entity_poly.pdbx_seq_one_letter_code
_entity_poly.pdbx_strand_id
1 'polypeptide(L)'
;MSKFDITLKELFSGSEQEILHLCGIEDIKIEKVENVELQHVRQKRVDKLFSGKYKGLDTVINFEFQTRLTKEFPLRLLSYYAEIKNLFPDKLVIQIV
;
A
#
# COMPACT_ATOMS: atom_id res chain seq x y z
N MET A 1 -9.82 -11.62 -8.76
CA MET A 1 -10.23 -10.43 -7.98
C MET A 1 -11.74 -10.35 -8.01
N SER A 2 -12.40 -10.02 -6.89
CA SER A 2 -13.87 -9.90 -6.91
C SER A 2 -14.30 -8.62 -7.62
N LYS A 3 -15.52 -8.57 -8.16
CA LYS A 3 -16.08 -7.33 -8.75
C LYS A 3 -16.08 -6.18 -7.74
N PHE A 4 -16.29 -6.47 -6.46
CA PHE A 4 -16.27 -5.48 -5.38
C PHE A 4 -14.88 -4.88 -5.15
N ASP A 5 -13.81 -5.68 -5.21
CA ASP A 5 -12.43 -5.16 -5.05
C ASP A 5 -12.07 -4.19 -6.19
N ILE A 6 -12.56 -4.45 -7.41
CA ILE A 6 -12.38 -3.55 -8.55
C ILE A 6 -13.11 -2.23 -8.29
N THR A 7 -14.38 -2.30 -7.89
CA THR A 7 -15.20 -1.12 -7.61
C THR A 7 -14.62 -0.27 -6.47
N LEU A 8 -14.08 -0.87 -5.41
CA LEU A 8 -13.42 -0.11 -4.34
C LEU A 8 -12.19 0.63 -4.85
N LYS A 9 -11.34 -0.03 -5.65
CA LYS A 9 -10.14 0.60 -6.21
C LYS A 9 -10.48 1.81 -7.09
N GLU A 10 -11.54 1.70 -7.88
CA GLU A 10 -12.04 2.78 -8.74
C GLU A 10 -12.66 3.90 -7.90
N LEU A 11 -13.50 3.58 -6.92
CA LEU A 11 -14.13 4.56 -6.03
C LEU A 11 -13.10 5.39 -5.25
N PHE A 12 -11.99 4.78 -4.86
CA PHE A 12 -10.93 5.41 -4.10
C PHE A 12 -9.74 5.88 -4.96
N SER A 13 -9.89 5.92 -6.28
CA SER A 13 -8.86 6.51 -7.15
C SER A 13 -8.81 8.02 -6.94
N GLY A 14 -7.71 8.53 -6.38
CA GLY A 14 -7.55 9.95 -6.10
C GLY A 14 -8.04 10.40 -4.72
N SER A 15 -8.42 9.47 -3.83
CA SER A 15 -8.82 9.78 -2.44
C SER A 15 -7.91 9.14 -1.39
N GLU A 16 -6.65 8.89 -1.74
CA GLU A 16 -5.76 8.11 -0.88
C GLU A 16 -5.36 8.85 0.38
N GLN A 17 -5.29 10.18 0.31
CA GLN A 17 -5.05 11.04 1.46
C GLN A 17 -6.22 10.97 2.47
N GLU A 18 -7.46 10.94 1.98
CA GLU A 18 -8.67 10.80 2.80
C GLU A 18 -8.74 9.41 3.43
N ILE A 19 -8.39 8.35 2.70
CA ILE A 19 -8.37 6.99 3.26
C ILE A 19 -7.35 6.90 4.40
N LEU A 20 -6.17 7.49 4.23
CA LEU A 20 -5.17 7.53 5.29
C LEU A 20 -5.70 8.20 6.56
N HIS A 21 -6.42 9.31 6.40
CA HIS A 21 -7.07 9.99 7.51
C HIS A 21 -8.14 9.11 8.17
N LEU A 22 -8.99 8.43 7.40
CA LEU A 22 -9.98 7.47 7.91
C LEU A 22 -9.34 6.30 8.66
N CYS A 23 -8.13 5.89 8.28
CA CYS A 23 -7.34 4.88 8.97
C CYS A 23 -6.61 5.42 10.23
N GLY A 24 -6.85 6.68 10.63
CA GLY A 24 -6.19 7.33 11.77
C GLY A 24 -4.74 7.73 11.51
N ILE A 25 -4.32 7.77 10.24
CA ILE A 25 -2.98 8.19 9.81
C ILE A 25 -3.07 9.64 9.34
N GLU A 26 -3.19 10.56 10.30
CA GLU A 26 -3.53 11.96 10.04
C GLU A 26 -2.33 12.82 9.59
N ASP A 27 -1.12 12.49 10.04
CA ASP A 27 0.12 13.26 9.80
C ASP A 27 0.92 12.77 8.59
N ILE A 28 0.22 12.29 7.56
CA ILE A 28 0.87 11.81 6.34
C ILE A 28 0.67 12.78 5.21
N LYS A 29 1.72 13.03 4.43
CA LYS A 29 1.62 13.80 3.19
C LYS A 29 2.10 12.91 2.05
N ILE A 30 1.19 12.48 1.19
CA ILE A 30 1.56 11.79 -0.05
C ILE A 30 2.29 12.78 -0.96
N GLU A 31 3.47 12.40 -1.45
CA GLU A 31 4.27 13.23 -2.34
C GLU A 31 4.33 12.66 -3.75
N LYS A 32 4.29 11.33 -3.87
CA LYS A 32 4.47 10.65 -5.15
C LYS A 32 3.81 9.27 -5.16
N VAL A 33 3.22 8.91 -6.30
CA VAL A 33 2.79 7.55 -6.60
C VAL A 33 3.99 6.75 -7.13
N GLU A 34 4.25 5.59 -6.55
CA GLU A 34 5.35 4.72 -6.94
C GLU A 34 4.85 3.63 -7.90
N ASN A 35 5.34 3.67 -9.14
CA ASN A 35 5.06 2.67 -10.16
C ASN A 35 6.18 1.64 -10.21
N VAL A 36 6.21 0.74 -9.23
CA VAL A 36 7.23 -0.31 -9.12
C VAL A 36 6.61 -1.69 -9.29
N GLU A 37 7.37 -2.62 -9.84
CA GLU A 37 7.02 -4.03 -9.91
C GLU A 37 7.85 -4.80 -8.88
N LEU A 38 7.17 -5.57 -8.02
CA LEU A 38 7.76 -6.46 -7.04
C LEU A 38 8.16 -7.77 -7.74
N GLN A 39 9.44 -7.99 -7.97
CA GLN A 39 9.96 -9.08 -8.79
C GLN A 39 9.97 -10.44 -8.08
N HIS A 40 10.06 -10.44 -6.75
CA HIS A 40 10.31 -11.63 -5.92
C HIS A 40 9.06 -12.09 -5.15
N VAL A 41 7.88 -11.63 -5.55
CA VAL A 41 6.58 -12.05 -5.00
C VAL A 41 5.70 -12.66 -6.09
N ARG A 42 4.79 -13.54 -5.68
CA ARG A 42 3.86 -14.24 -6.59
C ARG A 42 2.95 -13.29 -7.36
N GLN A 43 2.43 -12.27 -6.68
CA GLN A 43 1.66 -11.20 -7.29
C GLN A 43 2.53 -9.95 -7.35
N LYS A 44 3.11 -9.70 -8.52
CA LYS A 44 4.17 -8.69 -8.71
C LYS A 44 3.72 -7.23 -8.60
N ARG A 45 2.41 -6.99 -8.57
CA ARG A 45 1.85 -5.65 -8.46
C ARG A 45 0.96 -5.57 -7.24
N VAL A 46 1.30 -4.61 -6.39
CA VAL A 46 0.39 -4.10 -5.36
C VAL A 46 -0.67 -3.24 -6.00
N ASP A 47 -1.75 -2.97 -5.25
CA ASP A 47 -2.82 -2.14 -5.78
C ASP A 47 -2.38 -0.69 -5.92
N LYS A 48 -1.83 -0.11 -4.85
CA LYS A 48 -1.20 1.21 -4.90
C LYS A 48 -0.02 1.29 -3.94
N LEU A 49 1.03 1.98 -4.40
CA LEU A 49 2.21 2.29 -3.60
C LEU A 49 2.46 3.79 -3.66
N PHE A 50 2.70 4.40 -2.52
CA PHE A 50 2.95 5.83 -2.40
C PHE A 50 4.21 6.08 -1.60
N SER A 51 4.93 7.14 -1.93
CA SER A 51 5.93 7.71 -1.04
C SER A 51 5.49 9.08 -0.54
N GLY A 52 5.89 9.39 0.69
CA GLY A 52 5.58 10.65 1.32
C GLY A 52 6.28 10.80 2.66
N LYS A 53 5.73 11.65 3.52
CA LYS A 53 6.23 11.85 4.88
C LYS A 53 5.16 11.56 5.91
N TYR A 54 5.49 10.73 6.91
CA TYR A 54 4.66 10.49 8.08
C TYR A 54 5.40 10.98 9.32
N LYS A 55 4.85 11.96 10.04
CA LYS A 55 5.49 12.55 11.24
C LYS A 55 6.96 12.95 11.02
N GLY A 56 7.27 13.46 9.83
CA GLY A 56 8.62 13.88 9.44
C GLY A 56 9.54 12.78 8.92
N LEU A 57 9.12 11.51 8.95
CA LEU A 57 9.89 10.38 8.43
C LEU A 57 9.55 10.08 6.97
N ASP A 58 10.56 9.85 6.15
CA ASP A 58 10.38 9.38 4.78
C ASP A 58 9.71 8.00 4.81
N THR A 59 8.57 7.89 4.14
CA THR A 59 7.64 6.76 4.28
C THR A 59 7.21 6.25 2.91
N VAL A 60 7.03 4.94 2.81
CA VAL A 60 6.35 4.25 1.72
C VAL A 60 5.10 3.59 2.28
N ILE A 61 3.98 3.78 1.60
CA ILE A 61 2.68 3.27 2.00
C ILE A 61 2.22 2.30 0.92
N ASN A 62 2.00 1.05 1.31
CA ASN A 62 1.36 0.05 0.48
C ASN A 62 -0.14 -0.02 0.83
N PHE A 63 -0.99 0.18 -0.18
CA PHE A 63 -2.42 0.00 -0.09
C PHE A 63 -2.82 -1.27 -0.83
N GLU A 64 -3.51 -2.18 -0.14
CA GLU A 64 -4.08 -3.41 -0.70
C GLU A 64 -5.58 -3.42 -0.46
N PHE A 65 -6.39 -3.19 -1.50
CA PHE A 65 -7.85 -3.20 -1.35
C PHE A 65 -8.35 -4.64 -1.36
N GLN A 66 -8.70 -5.17 -0.20
CA GLN A 66 -9.15 -6.56 -0.04
C GLN A 66 -10.46 -6.66 0.75
N THR A 67 -11.52 -7.09 0.07
CA THR A 67 -12.81 -7.38 0.73
C THR A 67 -12.85 -8.74 1.43
N ARG A 68 -11.91 -9.64 1.14
CA ARG A 68 -11.85 -11.00 1.72
C ARG A 68 -10.44 -11.39 2.08
N LEU A 69 -10.18 -11.56 3.38
CA LEU A 69 -8.91 -12.06 3.87
C LEU A 69 -8.82 -13.58 3.63
N THR A 70 -8.06 -13.98 2.62
CA THR A 70 -7.73 -15.40 2.41
C THR A 70 -6.66 -15.85 3.41
N LYS A 71 -6.52 -17.16 3.64
CA LYS A 71 -5.47 -17.71 4.52
C LYS A 71 -4.05 -17.33 4.06
N GLU A 72 -3.86 -17.09 2.76
CA GLU A 72 -2.57 -16.69 2.17
C GLU A 72 -2.28 -15.19 2.31
N PHE A 73 -3.27 -14.40 2.70
CA PHE A 73 -3.17 -12.94 2.70
C PHE A 73 -2.08 -12.38 3.64
N PRO A 74 -1.94 -12.83 4.90
CA PRO A 74 -0.88 -12.35 5.78
C PRO A 74 0.52 -12.63 5.24
N LEU A 75 0.72 -13.82 4.66
CA LEU A 75 1.99 -14.19 4.03
C LEU A 75 2.30 -13.29 2.83
N ARG A 76 1.29 -12.97 2.01
CA ARG A 76 1.45 -12.07 0.88
C ARG A 76 1.87 -10.67 1.32
N LEU A 77 1.23 -10.11 2.35
CA LEU A 77 1.61 -8.80 2.90
C LEU A 77 3.03 -8.78 3.46
N LEU A 78 3.45 -9.87 4.13
CA LEU A 78 4.83 -9.98 4.62
C LEU A 78 5.82 -10.02 3.46
N SER A 79 5.52 -10.75 2.39
CA SER A 79 6.36 -10.77 1.19
C SER A 79 6.43 -9.40 0.52
N TYR A 80 5.30 -8.69 0.42
CA TYR A 80 5.28 -7.31 -0.09
C TYR A 80 6.10 -6.37 0.78
N TYR A 81 5.92 -6.43 2.10
CA TYR A 81 6.68 -5.60 3.03
C TYR A 81 8.19 -5.82 2.85
N ALA A 82 8.63 -7.08 2.81
CA ALA A 82 10.04 -7.41 2.66
C ALA A 82 10.62 -6.87 1.35
N GLU A 83 9.90 -7.03 0.24
CA GLU A 83 10.37 -6.55 -1.06
C GLU A 83 10.34 -5.02 -1.18
N ILE A 84 9.29 -4.36 -0.69
CA ILE A 84 9.20 -2.90 -0.62
C ILE A 84 10.32 -2.35 0.25
N LYS A 85 10.61 -2.98 1.40
CA LYS A 85 11.70 -2.57 2.27
C LYS A 85 13.07 -2.73 1.61
N ASN A 86 13.25 -3.74 0.77
CA ASN A 86 14.47 -3.90 -0.02
C ASN A 86 14.62 -2.79 -1.09
N LEU A 87 13.51 -2.40 -1.74
CA LEU A 87 13.50 -1.30 -2.72
C LEU A 87 13.71 0.07 -2.06
N PHE A 88 13.25 0.24 -0.82
CA PHE A 88 13.29 1.49 -0.08
C PHE A 88 13.88 1.29 1.34
N PRO A 89 15.19 0.98 1.44
CA PRO A 89 15.81 0.54 2.69
C PRO A 89 15.74 1.57 3.81
N ASP A 90 15.78 2.86 3.49
CA ASP A 90 15.81 3.94 4.48
C ASP A 90 14.42 4.47 4.85
N LYS A 91 13.36 4.00 4.18
CA LYS A 91 12.00 4.50 4.40
C LYS A 91 11.25 3.65 5.42
N LEU A 92 10.38 4.29 6.20
CA LEU A 92 9.35 3.59 6.97
C LEU A 92 8.36 2.95 5.98
N VAL A 93 8.00 1.69 6.19
CA VAL A 93 7.01 1.01 5.33
C VAL A 93 5.73 0.80 6.14
N ILE A 94 4.63 1.36 5.65
CA ILE A 94 3.29 1.21 6.21
C ILE A 94 2.47 0.32 5.27
N GLN A 95 1.77 -0.66 5.82
CA GLN A 95 0.87 -1.55 5.09
C GLN A 95 -0.57 -1.26 5.50
N ILE A 96 -1.43 -0.95 4.54
CA ILE A 96 -2.85 -0.67 4.73
C ILE A 96 -3.65 -1.64 3.88
N VAL A 97 -4.69 -2.21 4.49
CA VAL A 97 -5.55 -3.27 3.93
C VAL A 97 -7.00 -2.87 4.07
#